data_AF-A0A3D0Y9T8-F1
#
_entry.id   AF-A0A3D0Y9T8-F1
#
_cell.length_a   1.000
_cell.length_b   1.000
_cell.length_c   1.000
_cell.angle_alpha   90.00
_cell.angle_beta   90.00
_cell.angle_gamma   90.00
#
_symmetry.space_group_name_H-M   'P 1'
#
loop_
_entity.id
_entity.type
_entity.pdbx_description
1 polymer ?
#
loop_
_entity_poly.entity_id
_entity_poly.type
_entity_poly.pdbx_seq_one_letter_code
_entity_poly.pdbx_strand_id
1 'polypeptide(L)' 'MLREVGISIVFKSNIHQKFAVIDQKIVWYGSINLLSFGSAEESIMRLENLNIANELIKSVEK' A
#
# COMPACT_ATOMS: atom_id res chain seq x y z
N MET A 1 13.12 6.90 13.89
CA MET A 1 11.91 6.13 13.49
C MET A 1 11.25 6.81 12.28
N LEU A 2 10.52 6.12 11.38
CA LEU A 2 10.15 6.57 10.01
C LEU A 2 9.85 8.08 9.77
N ARG A 3 9.17 8.78 10.70
CA ARG A 3 8.93 10.24 10.58
C ARG A 3 10.23 11.07 10.57
N GLU A 4 11.24 10.66 11.32
CA GLU A 4 12.55 11.36 11.44
C GLU A 4 13.33 11.34 10.12
N VAL A 5 13.06 10.38 9.24
CA VAL A 5 13.69 10.30 7.90
C VAL A 5 12.84 10.94 6.80
N GLY A 6 11.83 11.74 7.18
CA GLY A 6 10.99 12.49 6.25
C GLY A 6 9.81 11.72 5.66
N ILE A 7 9.49 10.52 6.18
CA ILE A 7 8.33 9.75 5.72
C ILE A 7 7.05 10.29 6.39
N SER A 8 6.08 10.69 5.57
CA SER A 8 4.75 11.04 6.04
C SER A 8 4.01 9.79 6.50
N ILE A 9 3.54 9.79 7.75
CA ILE A 9 2.75 8.69 8.32
C ILE A 9 1.36 9.23 8.63
N VAL A 10 0.35 8.59 8.04
CA VAL A 10 -1.06 8.89 8.22
C VAL A 10 -1.72 7.71 8.93
N PHE A 11 -2.44 7.97 10.01
CA PHE A 11 -3.24 6.97 10.70
C PHE A 11 -4.69 7.08 10.24
N LYS A 12 -5.29 5.94 9.91
CA LYS A 12 -6.67 5.90 9.42
C LYS A 12 -7.34 4.61 9.88
N SER A 13 -8.55 4.75 10.40
CA SER A 13 -9.36 3.62 10.89
C SER A 13 -10.02 2.87 9.74
N ASN A 14 -10.40 1.62 9.99
CA ASN A 14 -11.22 0.80 9.07
C ASN A 14 -10.59 0.57 7.68
N ILE A 15 -9.26 0.53 7.60
CA ILE A 15 -8.55 0.11 6.37
C ILE A 15 -8.35 -1.40 6.43
N HIS A 16 -8.87 -2.10 5.42
CA HIS A 16 -8.62 -3.52 5.22
C HIS A 16 -7.73 -3.80 4.01
N GLN A 17 -7.70 -2.89 3.04
CA GLN A 17 -6.90 -3.02 1.83
C GLN A 17 -5.42 -2.89 2.17
N LYS A 18 -4.63 -3.87 1.72
CA LYS A 18 -3.17 -3.83 1.84
C LYS A 18 -2.57 -3.69 0.46
N PHE A 19 -1.91 -2.56 0.22
CA PHE A 19 -1.33 -2.28 -1.07
C PHE A 19 -0.15 -1.32 -0.97
N ALA A 20 0.67 -1.32 -2.02
CA ALA A 20 1.66 -0.29 -2.30
C ALA A 20 1.42 0.25 -3.71
N VAL A 21 1.56 1.57 -3.86
CA VAL A 21 1.61 2.23 -5.16
C VAL A 21 2.99 2.86 -5.32
N ILE A 22 3.68 2.55 -6.41
CA ILE A 22 5.01 3.05 -6.73
C ILE A 22 4.93 3.80 -8.07
N ASP A 23 5.50 5.00 -8.12
CA ASP A 23 5.54 5.88 -9.28
C ASP A 23 4.17 6.14 -9.93
N GLN A 24 3.10 6.12 -9.11
CA GLN A 24 1.70 6.28 -9.55
C GLN A 24 1.28 5.28 -10.65
N LYS A 25 1.97 4.13 -10.79
CA LYS A 25 1.73 3.18 -11.89
C LYS A 25 1.79 1.72 -11.44
N ILE A 26 2.80 1.36 -10.66
CA ILE A 26 2.99 -0.01 -10.19
C ILE A 26 2.16 -0.19 -8.94
N VAL A 27 1.25 -1.17 -8.97
CA VAL A 27 0.39 -1.50 -7.84
C VAL A 27 0.74 -2.90 -7.38
N TRP A 28 1.03 -3.03 -6.09
CA TRP A 28 1.10 -4.30 -5.39
C TRP A 28 -0.12 -4.39 -4.49
N TYR A 29 -0.95 -5.42 -4.65
CA TYR A 29 -2.20 -5.57 -3.91
C TYR A 29 -2.41 -7.02 -3.51
N GLY A 30 -2.83 -7.27 -2.27
CA GLY A 30 -3.10 -8.63 -1.81
C GLY A 30 -3.34 -8.76 -0.31
N SER A 31 -3.14 -9.97 0.22
CA SER A 31 -3.24 -10.23 1.67
C SER A 31 -1.96 -9.89 2.44
N ILE A 32 -0.87 -9.58 1.71
CA ILE A 32 0.47 -9.35 2.25
C ILE A 32 0.59 -8.18 3.24
N ASN A 33 1.36 -8.37 4.30
CA ASN A 33 1.81 -7.27 5.17
C ASN A 33 3.18 -6.74 4.74
N LEU A 34 3.21 -5.61 4.01
CA LEU A 34 4.40 -5.06 3.34
C LEU A 34 5.59 -4.70 4.26
N LEU A 35 5.34 -4.45 5.54
CA LEU A 35 6.35 -4.04 6.52
C LEU A 35 6.56 -5.07 7.64
N SER A 36 5.84 -6.20 7.59
CA SER A 36 5.93 -7.22 8.63
C SER A 36 7.06 -8.19 8.36
N PHE A 37 7.57 -8.78 9.43
CA PHE A 37 8.41 -9.97 9.38
C PHE A 37 7.58 -11.15 9.91
N GLY A 38 7.41 -12.19 9.09
CA GLY A 38 6.59 -13.34 9.45
C GLY A 38 6.61 -14.44 8.40
N SER A 39 6.09 -15.60 8.77
CA SER A 39 6.04 -16.80 7.92
C SER A 39 4.61 -17.15 7.48
N ALA A 40 3.68 -16.18 7.57
CA ALA A 40 2.32 -16.39 7.10
C ALA A 40 2.31 -16.59 5.59
N GLU A 41 1.50 -17.53 5.11
CA GLU A 41 1.27 -17.71 3.69
C GLU A 41 0.34 -16.59 3.19
N GLU A 42 0.89 -15.66 2.43
CA GLU A 42 0.19 -14.49 1.89
C GLU A 42 0.35 -14.44 0.37
N SER A 43 -0.59 -13.77 -0.31
CA SER A 43 -0.55 -13.60 -1.76
C SER A 43 -0.47 -12.12 -2.13
N ILE A 44 0.16 -11.85 -3.27
CA ILE A 44 0.34 -10.51 -3.82
C ILE A 44 0.19 -10.55 -5.33
N MET A 45 -0.51 -9.58 -5.90
CA MET A 45 -0.60 -9.34 -7.33
C MET A 45 0.13 -8.05 -7.67
N ARG A 46 1.01 -8.10 -8.68
CA ARG A 46 1.66 -6.92 -9.26
C ARG A 46 0.96 -6.52 -10.55
N LEU A 47 0.47 -5.29 -10.59
CA LEU A 47 -0.16 -4.68 -11.76
C LEU A 47 0.60 -3.43 -12.18
N GLU A 48 0.57 -3.11 -13.48
CA GLU A 48 1.03 -1.82 -14.01
C GLU A 48 -0.14 -1.13 -14.69
N ASN A 49 -0.85 -0.27 -13.94
CA ASN A 49 -2.04 0.40 -14.43
C ASN A 49 -2.26 1.72 -13.69
N LEU A 50 -2.15 2.83 -14.42
CA LEU A 50 -2.31 4.19 -13.91
C LEU A 50 -3.69 4.43 -13.29
N ASN A 51 -4.76 3.88 -13.88
CA ASN A 51 -6.12 4.09 -13.39
C ASN A 51 -6.32 3.42 -12.02
N ILE A 52 -5.83 2.19 -11.87
CA ILE A 52 -5.92 1.46 -10.59
C ILE A 52 -5.08 2.16 -9.52
N ALA A 53 -3.86 2.57 -9.86
CA ALA A 53 -2.98 3.32 -8.95
C ALA A 53 -3.67 4.59 -8.43
N ASN A 54 -4.26 5.38 -9.32
CA ASN A 54 -4.94 6.62 -8.95
C ASN A 54 -6.16 6.40 -8.04
N GLU A 55 -6.96 5.37 -8.30
CA GLU A 55 -8.11 5.09 -7.44
C GLU A 55 -7.69 4.62 -6.03
N LEU A 56 -6.61 3.83 -5.93
CA LEU A 56 -6.05 3.44 -4.65
C LEU A 56 -5.48 4.64 -3.87
N ILE A 57 -4.77 5.56 -4.53
CA ILE A 57 -4.27 6.79 -3.90
C ILE A 57 -5.43 7.65 -3.36
N LYS A 58 -6.47 7.88 -4.16
CA LYS A 58 -7.65 8.64 -3.70
C LYS A 58 -8.36 7.98 -2.52
N SER A 59 -8.31 6.64 -2.42
CA SER A 59 -8.93 5.91 -1.32
C SER A 59 -8.25 6.18 0.04
N VAL A 60 -6.97 6.54 0.05
CA VAL A 60 -6.24 6.87 1.29
C VAL A 60 -6.37 8.34 1.67
N GLU A 61 -6.52 9.24 0.69
CA GLU A 61 -6.64 10.70 0.91
C GLU A 61 -8.00 11.17 1.45
N LYS A 62 -9.08 10.40 1.25
CA LYS A 62 -10.42 10.71 1.78
C LYS A 62 -10.56 10.49 3.28
#